data_AF-A0A251VBF5-F1
#
_entry.id   AF-A0A251VBF5-F1
#
_cell.length_a   1.000
_cell.length_b   1.000
_cell.length_c   1.000
_cell.angle_alpha   90.00
_cell.angle_beta   90.00
_cell.angle_gamma   90.00
#
_symmetry.space_group_name_H-M   'P 1'
#
loop_
_entity.id
_entity.type
_entity.pdbx_description
1 polymer ?
#
loop_
_entity_poly.entity_id
_entity_poly.type
_entity_poly.pdbx_seq_one_letter_code
_entity_poly.pdbx_strand_id
1 'polypeptide(L)'
;MQIPTNSIHMRRIIPQSMEALRSVFVVAPPSIRAHLSKPICNLSFTKKTSNLTRIPKSKLTNFNTISPCVSTQPEAETETGNLDHQDENFDWFSHWYALMPVCDLDKRAPHGMKVLGLDVVVWWDMHENAWKVFDDRCPHRLAPLSQGRIDQWGRLQCVYHGWCFGASGDCKFIPQAPPDGPAVHSPKACVGVYPSTMQNGIVWFWPSTNPKYKDILTKKKPPYVPELDDPSFIGTSMFVRDIPYGYEVLVENLVDPSHVAYSHKGIMTYSPPPR
;
A
#
# COMPACT_ATOMS: atom_id res chain seq x y z
N MET A 1 -9.91 10.12 -24.80
CA MET A 1 -9.25 11.06 -23.87
C MET A 1 -8.47 10.21 -22.88
N GLN A 2 -7.17 10.06 -23.13
CA GLN A 2 -6.29 9.13 -22.42
C GLN A 2 -5.91 9.73 -21.07
N ILE A 3 -6.16 8.99 -19.99
CA ILE A 3 -5.71 9.33 -18.63
C ILE A 3 -4.27 8.82 -18.50
N PRO A 4 -3.28 9.66 -18.17
CA PRO A 4 -1.91 9.20 -18.02
C PRO A 4 -1.74 8.44 -16.70
N THR A 5 -1.44 7.15 -16.78
CA THR A 5 -0.99 6.35 -15.64
C THR A 5 0.50 6.62 -15.41
N ASN A 6 0.83 7.44 -14.41
CA ASN A 6 2.19 7.52 -13.90
C ASN A 6 2.46 6.28 -13.05
N SER A 7 3.01 5.23 -13.68
CA SER A 7 3.59 4.09 -12.96
C SER A 7 4.93 4.52 -12.36
N ILE A 8 4.98 4.63 -11.03
CA ILE A 8 6.23 4.80 -10.30
C ILE A 8 6.82 3.40 -10.11
N HIS A 9 7.87 3.09 -10.86
CA HIS A 9 8.68 1.90 -10.63
C HIS A 9 9.47 2.07 -9.32
N MET A 10 9.13 1.30 -8.29
CA MET A 10 10.07 1.02 -7.20
C MET A 10 11.26 0.25 -7.79
N ARG A 11 12.43 0.90 -7.80
CA ARG A 11 13.71 0.21 -8.10
C ARG A 11 14.02 -0.71 -6.93
N ARG A 12 14.13 -2.02 -7.20
CA ARG A 12 14.75 -3.00 -6.29
C ARG A 12 16.16 -2.54 -5.92
N ILE A 13 16.42 -2.34 -4.64
CA ILE A 13 17.77 -2.26 -4.09
C ILE A 13 18.13 -3.69 -3.69
N ILE A 14 19.07 -4.30 -4.42
CA ILE A 14 19.69 -5.58 -4.07
C ILE A 14 20.83 -5.26 -3.10
N PRO A 15 20.89 -5.81 -1.87
CA PRO A 15 22.07 -5.68 -1.03
C PRO A 15 23.13 -6.68 -1.50
N GLN A 16 24.30 -6.18 -1.93
CA GLN A 16 25.49 -6.99 -2.13
C GLN A 16 26.40 -6.90 -0.90
N SER A 17 26.51 -8.00 -0.17
CA SER A 17 27.65 -8.39 0.68
C SER A 17 27.60 -9.93 0.74
N MET A 18 28.64 -10.75 0.65
CA MET A 18 30.08 -10.62 0.86
C MET A 18 30.79 -11.65 -0.04
N GLU A 19 31.96 -11.31 -0.59
CA GLU A 19 33.08 -12.26 -0.65
C GLU A 19 34.40 -11.50 -0.78
N ALA A 20 35.36 -11.86 0.06
CA ALA A 20 36.68 -11.27 0.18
C ALA A 20 37.73 -12.25 -0.34
N LEU A 21 38.70 -11.78 -1.14
CA LEU A 21 40.16 -11.96 -0.96
C LEU A 21 40.94 -11.71 -2.27
N ARG A 22 41.90 -10.79 -2.17
CA ARG A 22 43.21 -10.73 -2.84
C ARG A 22 43.27 -10.60 -4.38
N SER A 23 43.72 -9.43 -4.84
CA SER A 23 45.06 -9.26 -5.43
C SER A 23 45.22 -7.87 -6.03
N VAL A 24 46.31 -7.21 -5.64
CA VAL A 24 46.80 -5.92 -6.11
C VAL A 24 47.10 -5.98 -7.61
N PHE A 25 46.60 -5.02 -8.40
CA PHE A 25 47.34 -4.33 -9.47
C PHE A 25 46.64 -3.01 -9.81
N VAL A 26 47.39 -1.91 -9.70
CA VAL A 26 46.99 -0.54 -10.03
C VAL A 26 47.26 -0.32 -11.51
N VAL A 27 46.25 0.07 -12.29
CA VAL A 27 46.44 0.82 -13.55
C VAL A 27 45.27 1.82 -13.71
N ALA A 28 45.58 3.11 -13.76
CA ALA A 28 44.66 4.20 -14.08
C ALA A 28 44.70 4.53 -15.61
N PRO A 29 43.70 5.24 -16.17
CA PRO A 29 43.20 5.05 -17.54
C PRO A 29 43.80 6.02 -18.57
N PRO A 30 43.65 5.77 -19.89
CA PRO A 30 43.81 6.81 -20.88
C PRO A 30 42.50 7.57 -21.12
N SER A 31 42.62 8.90 -21.02
CA SER A 31 41.65 9.92 -21.42
C SER A 31 41.47 9.93 -22.93
N ILE A 32 40.22 9.86 -23.41
CA ILE A 32 39.85 10.27 -24.77
C ILE A 32 38.67 11.23 -24.69
N ARG A 33 38.93 12.44 -25.14
CA ARG A 33 38.03 13.58 -25.28
C ARG A 33 37.62 13.67 -26.74
N ALA A 34 36.32 13.60 -27.06
CA ALA A 34 35.80 14.21 -28.28
C ALA A 34 34.27 14.41 -28.27
N HIS A 35 33.89 15.69 -28.32
CA HIS A 35 32.81 16.32 -29.09
C HIS A 35 31.35 15.81 -29.01
N LEU A 36 30.56 16.56 -28.22
CA LEU A 36 29.14 16.78 -28.49
C LEU A 36 28.94 17.45 -29.85
N SER A 37 28.05 16.89 -30.68
CA SER A 37 27.28 17.66 -31.68
C SER A 37 25.84 17.13 -31.71
N LYS A 38 24.88 18.05 -31.58
CA LYS A 38 23.42 17.80 -31.65
C LYS A 38 23.00 17.76 -33.12
N PRO A 39 22.01 16.94 -33.53
CA PRO A 39 21.21 17.26 -34.70
C PRO A 39 19.91 17.93 -34.28
N ILE A 40 19.72 19.13 -34.83
CA ILE A 40 18.44 19.83 -34.94
C ILE A 40 17.68 19.15 -36.07
N CYS A 41 16.54 18.51 -35.79
CA CYS A 41 15.60 18.09 -36.82
C CYS A 41 14.39 19.02 -36.79
N ASN A 42 14.39 19.98 -37.73
CA ASN A 42 13.18 20.67 -38.17
C ASN A 42 12.42 19.74 -39.11
N LEU A 43 11.21 19.32 -38.73
CA LEU A 43 10.23 18.84 -39.69
C LEU A 43 8.95 19.67 -39.57
N SER A 44 8.74 20.49 -40.59
CA SER A 44 7.49 21.16 -40.88
C SER A 44 6.53 20.12 -41.46
N PHE A 45 5.41 19.88 -40.78
CA PHE A 45 4.27 19.16 -41.37
C PHE A 45 3.02 20.02 -41.29
N THR A 46 2.40 20.15 -42.46
CA THR A 46 1.29 21.01 -42.83
C THR A 46 -0.03 20.55 -42.22
N LYS A 47 -0.86 21.51 -41.81
CA LYS A 47 -2.24 21.30 -41.37
C LYS A 47 -3.09 20.84 -42.56
N LYS A 48 -3.82 19.73 -42.39
CA LYS A 48 -5.05 19.46 -43.14
C LYS A 48 -6.20 19.25 -42.15
N THR A 49 -7.17 20.14 -42.27
CA THR A 49 -8.49 20.09 -41.65
C THR A 49 -9.36 19.06 -42.37
N SER A 50 -10.10 18.25 -41.62
CA SER A 50 -11.29 17.57 -42.13
C SER A 50 -12.39 17.61 -41.08
N ASN A 51 -13.42 18.40 -41.35
CA ASN A 51 -14.74 18.28 -40.76
C ASN A 51 -15.36 16.95 -41.19
N LEU A 52 -16.04 16.23 -40.30
CA LEU A 52 -17.29 15.53 -40.65
C LEU A 52 -18.08 15.11 -39.38
N THR A 53 -19.24 15.76 -39.24
CA THR A 53 -20.58 15.22 -38.94
C THR A 53 -20.81 14.20 -37.81
N ARG A 54 -21.67 14.66 -36.90
CA ARG A 54 -22.46 13.98 -35.87
C ARG A 54 -23.47 12.99 -36.48
N ILE A 55 -23.55 11.76 -35.96
CA ILE A 55 -24.58 10.74 -36.27
C ILE A 55 -25.04 10.09 -34.94
N PRO A 56 -26.33 9.69 -34.79
CA PRO A 56 -27.09 9.81 -33.53
C PRO A 56 -27.16 8.53 -32.67
N LYS A 57 -27.59 8.73 -31.41
CA LYS A 57 -27.86 7.69 -30.40
C LYS A 57 -29.01 6.76 -30.84
N SER A 58 -28.74 5.46 -30.95
CA SER A 58 -29.76 4.42 -31.07
C SER A 58 -30.03 3.75 -29.73
N LYS A 59 -31.32 3.59 -29.44
CA LYS A 59 -31.92 2.91 -28.28
C LYS A 59 -31.51 1.43 -28.26
N LEU A 60 -31.04 0.91 -27.11
CA LEU A 60 -30.97 -0.53 -26.88
C LEU A 60 -32.30 -1.00 -26.28
N THR A 61 -32.95 -1.91 -26.99
CA THR A 61 -34.13 -2.67 -26.57
C THR A 61 -33.72 -3.92 -25.80
N ASN A 62 -34.42 -4.20 -24.70
CA ASN A 62 -34.28 -5.39 -23.88
C ASN A 62 -34.57 -6.67 -24.70
N PHE A 63 -33.67 -7.64 -24.62
CA PHE A 63 -33.91 -9.01 -25.06
C PHE A 63 -34.00 -9.92 -23.83
N ASN A 64 -35.21 -10.40 -23.55
CA ASN A 64 -35.48 -11.44 -22.58
C ASN A 64 -35.20 -12.80 -23.24
N THR A 65 -34.29 -13.59 -22.67
CA THR A 65 -34.14 -15.01 -22.99
C THR A 65 -34.77 -15.83 -21.89
N ILE A 66 -35.88 -16.48 -22.23
CA ILE A 66 -36.63 -17.42 -21.40
C ILE A 66 -35.88 -18.76 -21.44
N SER A 67 -35.52 -19.29 -20.26
CA SER A 67 -35.01 -20.65 -20.10
C SER A 67 -36.09 -21.51 -19.42
N PRO A 68 -36.38 -22.74 -19.88
CA PRO A 68 -37.52 -23.52 -19.40
C PRO A 68 -37.27 -24.09 -18.01
N CYS A 69 -38.12 -23.71 -17.06
CA CYS A 69 -38.16 -24.25 -15.70
C CYS A 69 -39.09 -25.47 -15.67
N VAL A 70 -38.59 -26.60 -15.13
CA VAL A 70 -39.38 -27.79 -14.82
C VAL A 70 -40.25 -27.48 -13.60
N SER A 71 -41.56 -27.66 -13.78
CA SER A 71 -42.58 -27.46 -12.74
C SER A 71 -42.65 -28.66 -11.81
N THR A 72 -42.35 -28.46 -10.53
CA THR A 72 -42.79 -29.34 -9.44
C THR A 72 -43.59 -28.50 -8.46
N GLN A 73 -44.80 -28.95 -8.13
CA GLN A 73 -45.75 -28.21 -7.27
C GLN A 73 -45.25 -28.10 -5.81
N PRO A 74 -45.72 -27.09 -5.05
CA PRO A 74 -45.29 -26.91 -3.66
C PRO A 74 -46.16 -27.74 -2.72
N GLU A 75 -45.54 -28.66 -1.97
CA GLU A 75 -46.08 -29.17 -0.71
C GLU A 75 -45.78 -28.19 0.43
N ALA A 76 -46.72 -28.11 1.36
CA ALA A 76 -46.85 -27.08 2.35
C ALA A 76 -45.90 -27.24 3.55
N GLU A 77 -45.77 -26.11 4.25
CA GLU A 77 -45.31 -25.94 5.64
C GLU A 77 -43.81 -26.03 5.92
N THR A 78 -43.19 -24.87 6.15
CA THR A 78 -42.74 -24.54 7.51
C THR A 78 -42.61 -23.02 7.64
N GLU A 79 -43.05 -22.48 8.77
CA GLU A 79 -42.92 -21.08 9.15
C GLU A 79 -41.51 -20.57 8.87
N THR A 80 -41.39 -19.63 7.92
CA THR A 80 -40.20 -18.81 7.79
C THR A 80 -40.11 -17.98 9.05
N GLY A 81 -39.31 -18.45 10.02
CA GLY A 81 -38.78 -17.58 11.05
C GLY A 81 -38.23 -16.35 10.35
N ASN A 82 -38.69 -15.17 10.77
CA ASN A 82 -38.06 -13.91 10.41
C ASN A 82 -36.60 -14.00 10.85
N LEU A 83 -35.72 -14.45 9.96
CA LEU A 83 -34.33 -14.07 10.01
C LEU A 83 -34.36 -12.59 9.67
N ASP A 84 -34.43 -11.77 10.73
CA ASP A 84 -33.94 -10.40 10.69
C ASP A 84 -32.49 -10.47 10.21
N HIS A 85 -32.30 -10.53 8.90
CA HIS A 85 -31.05 -10.16 8.26
C HIS A 85 -30.94 -8.65 8.48
N GLN A 86 -30.50 -8.28 9.67
CA GLN A 86 -29.78 -7.03 9.83
C GLN A 86 -28.60 -7.15 8.88
N ASP A 87 -28.69 -6.50 7.73
CA ASP A 87 -27.53 -6.19 6.90
C ASP A 87 -26.61 -5.31 7.75
N GLU A 88 -25.85 -5.94 8.65
CA GLU A 88 -24.78 -5.29 9.39
C GLU A 88 -23.73 -4.90 8.36
N ASN A 89 -23.82 -3.66 7.88
CA ASN A 89 -22.88 -3.12 6.93
C ASN A 89 -21.47 -3.19 7.54
N PHE A 90 -20.57 -3.96 6.93
CA PHE A 90 -19.23 -4.19 7.44
C PHE A 90 -18.44 -2.88 7.47
N ASP A 91 -18.02 -2.44 8.67
CA ASP A 91 -17.19 -1.25 8.82
C ASP A 91 -15.72 -1.57 8.51
N TRP A 92 -15.34 -1.33 7.26
CA TRP A 92 -13.97 -1.44 6.76
C TRP A 92 -12.95 -0.64 7.57
N PHE A 93 -13.36 0.43 8.25
CA PHE A 93 -12.46 1.31 8.99
C PHE A 93 -12.35 0.99 10.49
N SER A 94 -13.01 -0.07 10.95
CA SER A 94 -12.99 -0.54 12.35
C SER A 94 -12.32 -1.91 12.53
N HIS A 95 -11.23 -2.15 11.78
CA HIS A 95 -10.47 -3.41 11.78
C HIS A 95 -8.95 -3.16 11.70
N TRP A 96 -8.17 -4.15 12.14
CA TRP A 96 -6.71 -4.16 11.96
C TRP A 96 -6.35 -4.69 10.58
N TYR A 97 -5.46 -3.97 9.89
CA TYR A 97 -4.92 -4.40 8.61
C TYR A 97 -3.40 -4.54 8.68
N ALA A 98 -2.89 -5.63 8.12
CA ALA A 98 -1.47 -5.82 7.92
C ALA A 98 -0.99 -4.80 6.89
N LEU A 99 0.01 -4.03 7.26
CA LEU A 99 0.48 -2.91 6.44
C LEU A 99 1.73 -3.28 5.66
N MET A 100 2.81 -3.65 6.37
CA MET A 100 4.08 -4.08 5.77
C MET A 100 4.81 -5.05 6.71
N PRO A 101 5.49 -6.07 6.17
CA PRO A 101 6.44 -6.84 6.95
C PRO A 101 7.66 -5.97 7.28
N VAL A 102 8.16 -6.10 8.51
CA VAL A 102 9.26 -5.27 9.03
C VAL A 102 10.56 -5.51 8.27
N CYS A 103 10.76 -6.71 7.70
CA CYS A 103 11.94 -7.04 6.90
C CYS A 103 12.03 -6.24 5.58
N ASP A 104 10.91 -5.69 5.09
CA ASP A 104 10.87 -4.87 3.88
C ASP A 104 10.99 -3.36 4.17
N LEU A 105 11.15 -2.97 5.44
CA LEU A 105 11.22 -1.56 5.86
C LEU A 105 12.66 -1.15 6.25
N ASP A 106 13.13 -0.02 5.73
CA ASP A 106 14.36 0.63 6.18
C ASP A 106 14.08 1.69 7.26
N LYS A 107 14.62 1.52 8.46
CA LYS A 107 14.44 2.48 9.56
C LYS A 107 14.95 3.90 9.24
N ARG A 108 15.76 4.07 8.19
CA ARG A 108 16.34 5.37 7.80
C ARG A 108 15.46 6.17 6.84
N ALA A 109 14.40 5.56 6.31
CA ALA A 109 13.54 6.18 5.30
C ALA A 109 12.05 6.01 5.65
N PRO A 110 11.21 7.00 5.34
CA PRO A 110 9.76 6.80 5.34
C PRO A 110 9.32 5.99 4.12
N HIS A 111 8.27 5.19 4.27
CA HIS A 111 7.74 4.28 3.25
C HIS A 111 6.27 4.61 3.00
N GLY A 112 5.94 5.05 1.80
CA GLY A 112 4.56 5.38 1.41
C GLY A 112 3.83 4.17 0.84
N MET A 113 2.54 4.06 1.13
CA MET A 113 1.67 3.00 0.61
C MET A 113 0.20 3.41 0.62
N LYS A 114 -0.64 2.64 -0.09
CA LYS A 114 -2.08 2.89 -0.16
C LYS A 114 -2.86 1.66 0.30
N VAL A 115 -3.70 1.83 1.31
CA VAL A 115 -4.56 0.75 1.85
C VAL A 115 -5.97 1.29 2.04
N LEU A 116 -6.99 0.56 1.54
CA LEU A 116 -8.39 1.01 1.52
C LEU A 116 -8.59 2.41 0.90
N GLY A 117 -7.74 2.77 -0.08
CA GLY A 117 -7.73 4.09 -0.70
C GLY A 117 -7.03 5.20 0.11
N LEU A 118 -6.64 4.93 1.37
CA LEU A 118 -5.91 5.86 2.22
C LEU A 118 -4.42 5.86 1.85
N ASP A 119 -3.86 7.04 1.59
CA ASP A 119 -2.42 7.22 1.44
C ASP A 119 -1.78 7.32 2.83
N VAL A 120 -0.91 6.38 3.20
CA VAL A 120 -0.27 6.34 4.51
C VAL A 120 1.24 6.24 4.39
N VAL A 121 1.95 6.75 5.39
CA VAL A 121 3.40 6.65 5.51
C VAL A 121 3.78 5.87 6.76
N VAL A 122 4.57 4.81 6.57
CA VAL A 122 5.23 4.07 7.64
C VAL A 122 6.63 4.63 7.83
N TRP A 123 6.98 4.98 9.06
CA TRP A 123 8.29 5.54 9.37
C TRP A 123 8.75 5.12 10.77
N TRP A 124 10.06 5.17 10.98
CA TRP A 124 10.67 4.78 12.25
C TRP A 124 10.91 6.00 13.12
N ASP A 125 10.24 6.05 14.27
CA ASP A 125 10.51 7.07 15.28
C ASP A 125 11.66 6.61 16.19
N MET A 126 12.77 7.36 16.20
CA MET A 126 13.96 6.98 16.96
C MET A 126 13.80 7.23 18.47
N HIS A 127 12.88 8.10 18.89
CA HIS A 127 12.68 8.42 20.31
C HIS A 127 11.88 7.34 21.02
N GLU A 128 10.82 6.84 20.38
CA GLU A 128 9.97 5.77 20.89
C GLU A 128 10.46 4.37 20.46
N ASN A 129 11.48 4.31 19.58
CA ASN A 129 12.04 3.06 19.05
C ASN A 129 10.96 2.16 18.43
N ALA A 130 10.06 2.78 17.66
CA ALA A 130 8.84 2.14 17.17
C ALA A 130 8.46 2.61 15.76
N TRP A 131 7.81 1.71 15.01
CA TRP A 131 7.16 2.05 13.73
C TRP A 131 5.89 2.86 13.97
N LYS A 132 5.72 3.93 13.20
CA LYS A 132 4.57 4.84 13.23
C LYS A 132 3.92 4.90 11.86
N VAL A 133 2.60 5.10 11.84
CA VAL A 133 1.80 5.19 10.62
C VAL A 133 1.03 6.50 10.61
N PHE A 134 1.36 7.38 9.68
CA PHE A 134 0.70 8.68 9.51
C PHE A 134 -0.07 8.75 8.19
N ASP A 135 -0.96 9.73 8.09
CA ASP A 135 -1.46 10.20 6.79
C ASP A 135 -0.27 10.67 5.95
N ASP A 136 -0.19 10.25 4.69
CA ASP A 136 0.92 10.60 3.80
C ASP A 136 0.76 12.01 3.20
N ARG A 137 0.42 12.97 4.04
CA ARG A 137 0.09 14.35 3.63
C ARG A 137 0.57 15.32 4.70
N CYS A 138 1.53 16.15 4.32
CA CYS A 138 2.00 17.21 5.19
C CYS A 138 0.89 18.27 5.39
N PRO A 139 0.50 18.61 6.63
CA PRO A 139 -0.59 19.57 6.90
C PRO A 139 -0.30 20.99 6.39
N HIS A 140 0.96 21.30 6.05
CA HIS A 140 1.33 22.60 5.51
C HIS A 140 0.85 22.81 4.06
N ARG A 141 1.24 21.92 3.14
CA ARG A 141 0.97 22.05 1.69
C ARG A 141 0.73 20.69 1.00
N LEU A 142 0.31 19.69 1.76
CA LEU A 142 -0.10 18.37 1.30
C LEU A 142 0.99 17.57 0.56
N ALA A 143 2.25 17.97 0.70
CA ALA A 143 3.37 17.20 0.17
C ALA A 143 3.40 15.81 0.84
N PRO A 144 3.66 14.73 0.08
CA PRO A 144 3.78 13.39 0.63
C PRO A 144 4.95 13.33 1.60
N LEU A 145 4.68 12.88 2.82
CA LEU A 145 5.67 12.71 3.87
C LEU A 145 6.58 11.49 3.60
N SER A 146 6.09 10.52 2.84
CA SER A 146 6.84 9.37 2.32
C SER A 146 7.99 9.76 1.39
N GLN A 147 7.95 10.95 0.79
CA GLN A 147 9.07 11.51 0.02
C GLN A 147 10.06 12.28 0.90
N GLY A 148 9.80 12.34 2.21
CA GLY A 148 10.62 12.99 3.21
C GLY A 148 11.82 12.16 3.65
N ARG A 149 12.26 12.38 4.89
CA ARG A 149 13.40 11.70 5.50
C ARG A 149 13.27 11.66 7.02
N ILE A 150 14.04 10.79 7.66
CA ILE A 150 14.28 10.87 9.10
C ILE A 150 15.37 11.92 9.32
N ASP A 151 15.07 12.97 10.09
CA ASP A 151 16.06 14.02 10.38
C ASP A 151 17.10 13.55 11.42
N GLN A 152 18.14 14.35 11.63
CA GLN A 152 19.21 14.03 12.58
C GLN A 152 18.75 13.94 14.05
N TRP A 153 17.55 14.41 14.35
CA TRP A 153 16.94 14.29 15.68
C TRP A 153 16.00 13.09 15.77
N GLY A 154 15.78 12.34 14.70
CA GLY A 154 14.94 11.14 14.69
C GLY A 154 13.46 11.40 14.41
N ARG A 155 13.13 12.55 13.80
CA ARG A 155 11.75 12.95 13.47
C ARG A 155 11.46 12.77 11.99
N LEU A 156 10.19 12.64 11.64
CA LEU A 156 9.76 12.64 10.25
C LEU A 156 9.81 14.05 9.67
N GLN A 157 10.70 14.29 8.70
CA GLN A 157 10.87 15.58 8.05
C GLN A 157 10.27 15.60 6.66
N CYS A 158 9.34 16.53 6.43
CA CYS A 158 8.73 16.76 5.13
C CYS A 158 9.75 17.24 4.09
N VAL A 159 9.70 16.66 2.88
CA VAL A 159 10.59 17.01 1.77
C VAL A 159 10.47 18.44 1.31
N TYR A 160 9.28 19.04 1.44
CA TYR A 160 8.99 20.31 0.79
C TYR A 160 9.62 21.50 1.53
N HIS A 161 9.20 21.74 2.77
CA HIS A 161 9.68 22.89 3.56
C HIS A 161 10.41 22.48 4.84
N GLY A 162 10.67 21.18 5.03
CA GLY A 162 11.43 20.68 6.16
C GLY A 162 10.70 20.70 7.50
N TRP A 163 9.37 20.82 7.52
CA TRP A 163 8.57 20.66 8.74
C TRP A 163 8.81 19.27 9.33
N CYS A 164 9.10 19.21 10.63
CA CYS A 164 9.38 17.95 11.33
C CYS A 164 8.25 17.58 12.28
N PHE A 165 7.90 16.30 12.30
CA PHE A 165 6.81 15.74 13.10
C PHE A 165 7.34 14.66 14.05
N GLY A 166 6.87 14.65 15.29
CA GLY A 166 7.14 13.57 16.24
C GLY A 166 6.12 12.43 16.13
N ALA A 167 6.34 11.32 16.85
CA ALA A 167 5.46 10.15 16.89
C ALA A 167 3.97 10.41 17.15
N SER A 168 3.62 11.47 17.89
CA SER A 168 2.22 11.85 18.15
C SER A 168 1.60 12.69 17.02
N GLY A 169 2.33 12.90 15.92
CA GLY A 169 1.91 13.69 14.76
C GLY A 169 2.03 15.20 14.97
N ASP A 170 2.45 15.65 16.14
CA ASP A 170 2.61 17.07 16.41
C ASP A 170 3.83 17.64 15.69
N CYS A 171 3.69 18.84 15.12
CA CYS A 171 4.80 19.53 14.50
C CYS A 171 5.79 19.99 15.59
N LYS A 172 7.02 19.48 15.52
CA LYS A 172 8.09 19.75 16.48
C LYS A 172 8.99 20.89 16.03
N PHE A 173 9.07 21.14 14.73
CA PHE A 173 9.98 22.13 14.18
C PHE A 173 9.55 22.61 12.80
N ILE A 174 9.58 23.93 12.61
CA ILE A 174 9.37 24.60 11.34
C ILE A 174 10.65 25.41 11.06
N PRO A 175 11.46 25.05 10.05
CA PRO A 175 12.72 25.74 9.79
C PRO A 175 12.58 27.25 9.51
N GLN A 176 11.41 27.67 9.02
CA GLN A 176 11.12 29.06 8.67
C GLN A 176 10.50 29.86 9.82
N ALA A 177 10.19 29.23 10.95
CA ALA A 177 9.63 29.93 12.09
C ALA A 177 10.73 30.71 12.83
N PRO A 178 10.48 31.96 13.25
CA PRO A 178 11.44 32.71 14.04
C PRO A 178 11.65 32.03 15.41
N PRO A 179 12.87 32.06 15.98
CA PRO A 179 13.14 31.48 17.29
C PRO A 179 12.25 32.04 18.41
N ASP A 180 11.94 33.34 18.35
CA ASP A 180 11.09 34.05 19.31
C ASP A 180 9.61 34.07 18.88
N GLY A 181 9.23 33.22 17.91
CA GLY A 181 7.87 33.11 17.41
C GLY A 181 6.92 32.41 18.39
N PRO A 182 5.60 32.45 18.10
CA PRO A 182 4.64 31.63 18.83
C PRO A 182 4.99 30.15 18.68
N ALA A 183 4.67 29.36 19.71
CA ALA A 183 4.93 27.92 19.70
C ALA A 183 4.36 27.27 18.43
N VAL A 184 5.17 26.40 17.82
CA VAL A 184 4.83 25.63 16.60
C VAL A 184 3.62 24.70 16.79
N HIS A 185 3.20 24.51 18.04
CA HIS A 185 2.08 23.65 18.44
C HIS A 185 0.72 24.30 18.14
N SER A 186 0.23 24.08 16.92
CA SER A 186 -1.17 24.30 16.54
C SER A 186 -1.82 22.97 16.16
N PRO A 187 -3.10 22.73 16.52
CA PRO A 187 -3.82 21.54 16.04
C PRO A 187 -3.86 21.43 14.50
N LYS A 188 -3.79 22.56 13.79
CA LYS A 188 -3.74 22.60 12.32
C LYS A 188 -2.38 22.21 11.74
N ALA A 189 -1.34 22.18 12.58
CA ALA A 189 0.00 21.77 12.21
C ALA A 189 0.26 20.28 12.50
N CYS A 190 -0.71 19.56 13.07
CA CYS A 190 -0.57 18.14 13.35
C CYS A 190 -0.91 17.29 12.11
N VAL A 191 -0.12 16.25 11.87
CA VAL A 191 -0.44 15.21 10.88
C VAL A 191 -1.40 14.18 11.50
N GLY A 192 -2.27 13.60 10.67
CA GLY A 192 -3.13 12.50 11.10
C GLY A 192 -2.32 11.27 11.47
N VAL A 193 -2.55 10.72 12.67
CA VAL A 193 -1.87 9.52 13.18
C VAL A 193 -2.84 8.37 13.23
N TYR A 194 -2.45 7.25 12.64
CA TYR A 194 -3.20 6.00 12.73
C TYR A 194 -2.68 5.18 13.92
N PRO A 195 -3.58 4.59 14.75
CA PRO A 195 -3.17 3.60 15.72
C PRO A 195 -2.41 2.47 15.02
N SER A 196 -1.20 2.16 15.49
CA SER A 196 -0.34 1.15 14.88
C SER A 196 0.40 0.34 15.93
N THR A 197 0.73 -0.90 15.59
CA THR A 197 1.53 -1.78 16.43
C THR A 197 2.39 -2.70 15.57
N MET A 198 3.48 -3.21 16.14
CA MET A 198 4.27 -4.27 15.53
C MET A 198 3.91 -5.60 16.20
N GLN A 199 3.51 -6.60 15.43
CA GLN A 199 3.17 -7.94 15.91
C GLN A 199 3.51 -8.98 14.84
N ASN A 200 4.12 -10.11 15.23
CA ASN A 200 4.54 -11.19 14.34
C ASN A 200 5.35 -10.71 13.12
N GLY A 201 6.31 -9.80 13.34
CA GLY A 201 7.15 -9.25 12.27
C GLY A 201 6.43 -8.33 11.28
N ILE A 202 5.18 -7.92 11.55
CA ILE A 202 4.37 -7.07 10.69
C ILE A 202 4.05 -5.76 11.40
N VAL A 203 4.08 -4.65 10.66
CA VAL A 203 3.45 -3.40 11.08
C VAL A 203 1.95 -3.50 10.77
N TRP A 204 1.13 -3.39 11.80
CA TRP A 204 -0.32 -3.36 11.71
C TRP A 204 -0.81 -1.93 11.93
N PHE A 205 -1.89 -1.55 11.26
CA PHE A 205 -2.54 -0.26 11.50
C PHE A 205 -4.06 -0.38 11.54
N TRP A 206 -4.67 0.55 12.26
CA TRP A 206 -6.11 0.77 12.29
C TRP A 206 -6.43 1.98 11.41
N PRO A 207 -7.24 1.85 10.35
CA PRO A 207 -7.42 2.87 9.31
C PRO A 207 -8.37 4.01 9.73
N SER A 208 -8.21 4.52 10.95
CA SER A 208 -8.95 5.69 11.43
C SER A 208 -8.07 6.55 12.34
N THR A 209 -8.00 7.85 12.04
CA THR A 209 -7.31 8.86 12.86
C THR A 209 -8.21 9.46 13.94
N ASN A 210 -9.46 8.96 14.07
CA ASN A 210 -10.40 9.47 15.06
C ASN A 210 -9.85 9.23 16.49
N PRO A 211 -9.79 10.27 17.35
CA PRO A 211 -9.28 10.14 18.72
C PRO A 211 -9.92 9.00 19.54
N LYS A 212 -11.16 8.60 19.24
CA LYS A 212 -11.84 7.48 19.92
C LYS A 212 -11.11 6.13 19.79
N TYR A 213 -10.29 5.98 18.74
CA TYR A 213 -9.52 4.76 18.47
C TYR A 213 -8.06 4.85 18.92
N LYS A 214 -7.63 5.95 19.57
CA LYS A 214 -6.25 6.11 20.02
C LYS A 214 -5.75 4.91 20.86
N ASP A 215 -6.62 4.40 21.73
CA ASP A 215 -6.33 3.27 22.62
C ASP A 215 -6.88 1.94 22.11
N ILE A 216 -7.19 1.82 20.81
CA ILE A 216 -7.84 0.62 20.24
C ILE A 216 -7.07 -0.67 20.50
N LEU A 217 -5.73 -0.58 20.58
CA LEU A 217 -4.85 -1.71 20.89
C LEU A 217 -5.16 -2.37 22.25
N THR A 218 -5.70 -1.61 23.22
CA THR A 218 -6.10 -2.14 24.53
C THR A 218 -7.41 -2.94 24.46
N LYS A 219 -8.28 -2.62 23.49
CA LYS A 219 -9.61 -3.21 23.32
C LYS A 219 -9.62 -4.37 22.32
N LYS A 220 -8.89 -4.22 21.22
CA LYS A 220 -8.80 -5.17 20.12
C LYS A 220 -7.37 -5.19 19.63
N LYS A 221 -6.70 -6.34 19.69
CA LYS A 221 -5.37 -6.55 19.11
C LYS A 221 -5.48 -7.09 17.67
N PRO A 222 -4.45 -6.92 16.83
CA PRO A 222 -4.38 -7.63 15.57
C PRO A 222 -4.40 -9.15 15.77
N PRO A 223 -4.80 -9.94 14.76
CA PRO A 223 -4.69 -11.40 14.79
C PRO A 223 -3.27 -11.84 15.15
N TYR A 224 -3.15 -12.75 16.13
CA TYR A 224 -1.86 -13.26 16.62
C TYR A 224 -1.66 -14.70 16.20
N VAL A 225 -0.49 -15.00 15.65
CA VAL A 225 -0.09 -16.35 15.22
C VAL A 225 1.17 -16.75 15.98
N PRO A 226 1.07 -17.58 17.04
CA PRO A 226 2.20 -17.93 17.90
C PRO A 226 3.41 -18.51 17.15
N GLU A 227 3.14 -19.28 16.09
CA GLU A 227 4.15 -19.96 15.27
C GLU A 227 5.10 -18.98 14.57
N LEU A 228 4.65 -17.75 14.29
CA LEU A 228 5.50 -16.73 13.66
C LEU A 228 6.54 -16.13 14.61
N ASP A 229 6.36 -16.28 15.92
CA ASP A 229 7.31 -15.83 16.93
C ASP A 229 8.25 -16.96 17.40
N ASP A 230 7.98 -18.21 17.00
CA ASP A 230 8.82 -19.36 17.33
C ASP A 230 10.08 -19.38 16.45
N PRO A 231 11.30 -19.23 17.02
CA PRO A 231 12.54 -19.27 16.24
C PRO A 231 12.81 -20.62 15.58
N SER A 232 12.17 -21.69 16.05
CA SER A 232 12.27 -23.03 15.44
C SER A 232 11.38 -23.18 14.19
N PHE A 233 10.45 -22.24 13.96
CA PHE A 233 9.62 -22.21 12.77
C PHE A 233 10.42 -21.72 11.55
N ILE A 234 10.96 -22.66 10.78
CA ILE A 234 11.70 -22.37 9.55
C ILE A 234 10.69 -22.04 8.43
N GLY A 235 10.46 -20.76 8.15
CA GLY A 235 9.54 -20.37 7.07
C GLY A 235 9.09 -18.91 7.01
N THR A 236 9.64 -18.03 7.83
CA THR A 236 9.15 -16.65 8.04
C THR A 236 9.52 -15.67 6.92
N SER A 237 9.55 -16.13 5.66
CA SER A 237 9.70 -15.21 4.52
C SER A 237 8.35 -14.53 4.27
N MET A 238 8.22 -13.33 4.81
CA MET A 238 7.09 -12.45 4.53
C MET A 238 7.45 -11.55 3.37
N PHE A 239 6.52 -11.32 2.47
CA PHE A 239 6.69 -10.40 1.36
C PHE A 239 5.35 -9.79 0.97
N VAL A 240 5.40 -8.62 0.33
CA VAL A 240 4.21 -7.95 -0.21
C VAL A 240 4.18 -8.07 -1.72
N ARG A 241 2.98 -8.30 -2.26
CA ARG A 241 2.73 -8.32 -3.70
C ARG A 241 1.49 -7.50 -4.02
N ASP A 242 1.68 -6.52 -4.89
CA ASP A 242 0.57 -5.87 -5.56
C ASP A 242 0.05 -6.77 -6.68
N ILE A 243 -1.26 -6.99 -6.69
CA ILE A 243 -1.92 -7.76 -7.72
C ILE A 243 -3.11 -6.93 -8.25
N PRO A 244 -3.26 -6.77 -9.59
CA PRO A 244 -4.23 -5.82 -10.15
C PRO A 244 -5.66 -6.39 -10.22
N TYR A 245 -6.17 -6.92 -9.12
CA TYR A 245 -7.56 -7.37 -8.97
C TYR A 245 -8.06 -7.19 -7.53
N GLY A 246 -9.38 -7.25 -7.34
CA GLY A 246 -10.04 -7.10 -6.04
C GLY A 246 -9.69 -8.22 -5.07
N TYR A 247 -9.78 -7.93 -3.77
CA TYR A 247 -9.48 -8.92 -2.72
C TYR A 247 -10.43 -10.10 -2.77
N GLU A 248 -11.65 -9.90 -3.27
CA GLU A 248 -12.70 -10.92 -3.40
C GLU A 248 -12.24 -12.05 -4.33
N VAL A 249 -11.57 -11.70 -5.43
CA VAL A 249 -11.02 -12.67 -6.39
C VAL A 249 -9.90 -13.49 -5.75
N LEU A 250 -9.08 -12.86 -4.90
CA LEU A 250 -8.04 -13.56 -4.16
C LEU A 250 -8.64 -14.53 -3.13
N VAL A 251 -9.68 -14.10 -2.42
CA VAL A 251 -10.38 -14.94 -1.44
C VAL A 251 -11.04 -16.12 -2.14
N GLU A 252 -11.73 -15.91 -3.27
CA GLU A 252 -12.32 -16.98 -4.09
C GLU A 252 -11.25 -17.98 -4.53
N ASN A 253 -10.10 -17.50 -5.03
CA ASN A 253 -9.00 -18.38 -5.41
C ASN A 253 -8.45 -19.19 -4.22
N LEU A 254 -8.37 -18.60 -3.03
CA LEU A 254 -7.85 -19.28 -1.84
C LEU A 254 -8.75 -20.43 -1.37
N VAL A 255 -10.08 -20.27 -1.51
CA VAL A 255 -11.06 -21.25 -1.01
C VAL A 255 -11.51 -22.27 -2.05
N ASP A 256 -11.19 -22.09 -3.33
CA ASP A 256 -11.55 -23.04 -4.39
C ASP A 256 -10.53 -24.20 -4.49
N PRO A 257 -10.89 -25.44 -4.11
CA PRO A 257 -9.97 -26.58 -4.27
C PRO A 257 -9.80 -27.01 -5.73
N SER A 258 -10.69 -26.60 -6.65
CA SER A 258 -10.72 -27.10 -8.03
C SER A 258 -9.47 -26.70 -8.82
N HIS A 259 -8.90 -25.53 -8.54
CA HIS A 259 -7.69 -25.05 -9.21
C HIS A 259 -6.42 -25.81 -8.77
N VAL A 260 -6.44 -26.53 -7.64
CA VAL A 260 -5.22 -27.07 -7.02
C VAL A 260 -4.51 -28.09 -7.93
N ALA A 261 -5.27 -29.00 -8.53
CA ALA A 261 -4.71 -30.03 -9.40
C ALA A 261 -4.10 -29.49 -10.70
N TYR A 262 -4.56 -28.32 -11.15
CA TYR A 262 -4.20 -27.74 -12.45
C TYR A 262 -3.18 -26.62 -12.31
N SER A 263 -3.49 -25.58 -11.52
CA SER A 263 -2.66 -24.38 -11.37
C SER A 263 -1.38 -24.64 -10.57
N HIS A 264 -1.39 -25.60 -9.65
CA HIS A 264 -0.22 -25.95 -8.83
C HIS A 264 0.48 -27.23 -9.30
N LYS A 265 0.24 -27.68 -10.54
CA LYS A 265 0.85 -28.90 -11.10
C LYS A 265 2.38 -28.78 -11.09
N GLY A 266 3.04 -29.71 -10.42
CA GLY A 266 4.50 -29.74 -10.29
C GLY A 266 5.07 -28.77 -9.24
N ILE A 267 4.20 -28.05 -8.52
CA ILE A 267 4.57 -27.12 -7.44
C ILE A 267 4.08 -27.68 -6.09
N MET A 268 2.81 -28.09 -6.00
CA MET A 268 2.24 -28.69 -4.80
C MET A 268 2.03 -30.19 -4.98
N THR A 269 2.38 -30.97 -3.96
CA THR A 269 2.03 -32.38 -3.87
C THR A 269 0.68 -32.53 -3.18
N TYR A 270 -0.23 -33.31 -3.76
CA TYR A 270 -1.49 -33.68 -3.14
C TYR A 270 -1.70 -35.18 -3.26
N SER A 271 -2.26 -35.79 -2.22
CA SER A 271 -2.68 -37.19 -2.26
C SER A 271 -3.89 -37.29 -3.20
N PRO A 272 -3.89 -38.21 -4.17
CA PRO A 272 -5.10 -38.47 -4.94
C PRO A 272 -6.22 -38.94 -4.00
N PRO A 273 -7.49 -38.56 -4.26
CA PRO A 273 -8.60 -39.07 -3.46
C PRO A 273 -8.61 -40.61 -3.54
N PRO A 274 -9.04 -41.30 -2.46
CA PRO A 274 -9.22 -42.75 -2.49
C PRO A 274 -10.18 -43.11 -3.63
N ARG A 275 -9.77 -44.07 -4.46
CA ARG A 275 -10.57 -44.59 -5.58
C ARG A 275 -11.66 -45.53 -5.09
#